data_AF-A0A1C7LVS1-F1
#
_entry.id   AF-A0A1C7LVS1-F1
#
_cell.length_a   1.000
_cell.length_b   1.000
_cell.length_c   1.000
_cell.angle_alpha   90.00
_cell.angle_beta   90.00
_cell.angle_gamma   90.00
#
_symmetry.space_group_name_H-M   'P 1'
#
loop_
_entity.id
_entity.type
_entity.pdbx_description
1 polymer ?
#
loop_
_entity_poly.entity_id
_entity_poly.type
_entity_poly.pdbx_seq_one_letter_code
_entity_poly.pdbx_strand_id
1 'polypeptide(L)'
;MEEHGGGDKRFDPGSGEKRWPRNKITPAQLGYVFKQLKYAARCRDAEIGIEATAIARAYQCMTLIPPEFKADLRTGAKALESIPSEQQDWHPGFNNQVLDLVHPSLYCFRIGKSLWYRPPAVQESLVPLRIWICTNTITGAQT
;
A
#
# COMPACT_ATOMS: atom_id res chain seq x y z
N MET A 1 8.06 35.40 20.92
CA MET A 1 8.83 34.72 19.87
C MET A 1 8.50 33.24 19.97
N GLU A 2 7.56 32.76 19.16
CA GLU A 2 7.21 31.34 19.09
C GLU A 2 8.08 30.67 18.02
N GLU A 3 9.04 29.86 18.45
CA GLU A 3 9.87 29.04 17.58
C GLU A 3 9.04 27.89 17.00
N HIS A 4 8.52 28.08 15.78
CA HIS A 4 8.02 27.01 14.95
C HIS A 4 9.18 26.43 14.13
N GLY A 5 9.48 25.13 14.29
CA GLY A 5 10.22 24.38 13.27
C GLY A 5 11.42 23.55 13.73
N GLY A 6 11.27 22.68 14.73
CA GLY A 6 12.27 21.65 15.03
C GLY A 6 12.21 20.47 14.05
N GLY A 7 12.53 20.69 12.78
CA GLY A 7 12.48 19.66 11.71
C GLY A 7 13.61 18.62 11.78
N ASP A 8 14.72 18.94 12.43
CA ASP A 8 15.98 18.18 12.32
C ASP A 8 16.08 16.99 13.29
N LYS A 9 15.23 16.93 14.33
CA LYS A 9 15.25 15.85 15.33
C LYS A 9 14.43 14.61 14.92
N ARG A 10 13.87 14.59 13.70
CA ARG A 10 13.03 13.46 13.24
C ARG A 10 13.82 12.17 13.04
N PHE A 11 15.09 12.28 12.63
CA PHE A 11 15.94 11.13 12.28
C PHE A 11 17.02 10.79 13.32
N ASP A 12 17.15 11.57 14.40
CA ASP A 12 18.05 11.19 15.50
C ASP A 12 17.53 9.89 16.14
N PRO A 13 18.26 8.77 16.02
CA PRO A 13 17.76 7.47 16.43
C PRO A 13 17.55 7.39 17.95
N GLY A 14 18.26 8.18 18.75
CA GLY A 14 18.36 8.01 20.20
C GLY A 14 18.89 6.61 20.59
N SER A 15 19.65 6.52 21.68
CA SER A 15 20.19 5.24 22.17
C SER A 15 19.17 4.40 22.95
N GLY A 16 17.87 4.74 22.91
CA GLY A 16 16.80 4.09 23.66
C GLY A 16 15.94 3.13 22.84
N GLU A 17 15.12 2.31 23.51
CA GLU A 17 14.09 1.50 22.85
C GLU A 17 13.23 2.38 21.93
N LYS A 18 13.12 1.98 20.66
CA LYS A 18 12.27 2.64 19.65
C LYS A 18 10.80 2.48 20.00
N ARG A 19 10.32 3.24 20.98
CA ARG A 19 8.92 3.29 21.38
C ARG A 19 8.19 4.22 20.41
N TRP A 20 7.50 3.63 19.45
CA TRP A 20 6.52 4.35 18.64
C TRP A 20 5.14 4.21 19.33
N PRO A 21 4.42 5.32 19.57
CA PRO A 21 4.81 6.72 19.37
C PRO A 21 5.74 7.25 20.47
N ARG A 22 6.72 8.09 20.10
CA ARG A 22 7.73 8.65 21.03
C ARG A 22 7.11 9.48 22.17
N ASN A 23 5.94 10.07 21.93
CA ASN A 23 5.18 10.86 22.89
C ASN A 23 3.78 10.26 23.07
N LYS A 24 3.16 10.48 24.24
CA LYS A 24 1.76 10.13 24.48
C LYS A 24 0.85 10.88 23.50
N ILE A 25 -0.06 10.15 22.85
CA ILE A 25 -1.08 10.73 21.98
C ILE A 25 -2.03 11.56 22.84
N THR A 26 -2.24 12.82 22.46
CA THR A 26 -3.16 13.70 23.19
C THR A 26 -4.62 13.40 22.82
N PRO A 27 -5.61 13.73 23.68
CA PRO A 27 -7.03 13.59 23.33
C PRO A 27 -7.41 14.31 22.02
N ALA A 28 -6.79 15.46 21.73
CA ALA A 28 -7.02 16.20 20.49
C ALA A 28 -6.49 15.45 19.25
N GLN A 29 -5.29 14.86 19.34
CA GLN A 29 -4.73 14.03 18.26
C GLN A 29 -5.58 12.79 18.02
N LEU A 30 -6.02 12.12 19.08
CA LEU A 30 -6.91 10.97 18.98
C LEU A 30 -8.25 11.37 18.34
N GLY A 31 -8.83 12.50 18.77
CA GLY A 31 -10.04 13.05 18.17
C GLY A 31 -9.88 13.36 16.67
N TYR A 32 -8.72 13.87 16.27
CA TYR A 32 -8.39 14.08 14.86
C TYR A 32 -8.32 12.77 14.07
N VAL A 33 -7.67 11.73 14.61
CA VAL A 33 -7.61 10.40 13.97
C VAL A 33 -9.02 9.85 13.75
N PHE A 34 -9.88 9.88 14.78
CA PHE A 34 -11.26 9.43 14.61
C PHE A 34 -12.06 10.29 13.62
N LYS A 35 -11.83 11.61 13.59
CA LYS A 35 -12.45 12.49 12.59
C LYS A 35 -12.04 12.09 11.17
N GLN A 36 -10.76 11.77 10.95
CA GLN A 36 -10.28 11.30 9.65
C GLN A 36 -10.84 9.94 9.28
N LEU A 37 -10.89 8.98 10.20
CA LEU A 37 -11.50 7.66 9.95
C LEU A 37 -12.98 7.78 9.57
N LYS A 38 -13.74 8.65 10.26
CA LYS A 38 -15.14 8.94 9.93
C LYS A 38 -15.28 9.61 8.56
N TYR A 39 -14.38 10.53 8.21
CA TYR A 39 -14.36 11.16 6.90
C TYR A 39 -14.08 10.13 5.80
N ALA A 40 -13.03 9.32 5.95
CA ALA A 40 -12.68 8.27 5.00
C ALA A 40 -13.83 7.27 4.78
N ALA A 41 -14.49 6.84 5.87
CA ALA A 41 -15.65 5.95 5.79
C ALA A 41 -16.84 6.56 5.03
N ARG A 42 -17.03 7.89 5.06
CA ARG A 42 -18.06 8.59 4.26
C ARG A 42 -17.69 8.72 2.79
N CYS A 43 -16.40 8.75 2.47
CA CYS A 43 -15.92 8.82 1.09
C CYS A 43 -15.92 7.46 0.39
N ARG A 44 -16.12 6.37 1.12
CA ARG A 44 -16.25 5.02 0.56
C ARG A 44 -17.53 4.90 -0.23
N ASP A 45 -17.42 4.34 -1.43
CA ASP A 45 -18.57 3.90 -2.19
C ASP A 45 -19.12 2.61 -1.57
N ALA A 46 -20.32 2.69 -0.99
CA ALA A 46 -20.94 1.58 -0.28
C ALA A 46 -21.50 0.49 -1.21
N GLU A 47 -21.83 0.84 -2.46
CA GLU A 47 -22.45 -0.09 -3.41
C GLU A 47 -21.39 -1.02 -4.02
N ILE A 48 -20.30 -0.44 -4.49
CA ILE A 48 -19.22 -1.18 -5.19
C ILE A 48 -17.98 -1.39 -4.33
N GLY A 49 -17.91 -0.81 -3.12
CA GLY A 49 -16.89 -1.09 -2.12
C GLY A 49 -15.55 -0.37 -2.31
N ILE A 50 -15.50 0.65 -3.18
CA ILE A 50 -14.28 1.42 -3.49
C ILE A 50 -14.00 2.43 -2.38
N GLU A 51 -12.74 2.52 -1.94
CA GLU A 51 -12.27 3.54 -1.01
C GLU A 51 -10.90 4.08 -1.38
N ALA A 52 -10.63 5.33 -0.99
CA ALA A 52 -9.32 5.94 -1.18
C ALA A 52 -8.28 5.35 -0.21
N THR A 53 -7.05 5.15 -0.69
CA THR A 53 -5.93 4.74 0.16
C THR A 53 -5.20 5.96 0.75
N ALA A 54 -4.18 5.72 1.57
CA ALA A 54 -3.29 6.79 2.05
C ALA A 54 -2.45 7.43 0.92
N ILE A 55 -2.35 6.77 -0.24
CA ILE A 55 -1.62 7.28 -1.41
C ILE A 55 -2.61 8.06 -2.28
N ALA A 56 -2.30 9.33 -2.51
CA ALA A 56 -3.13 10.20 -3.33
C ALA A 56 -3.42 9.54 -4.69
N ARG A 57 -4.70 9.50 -5.07
CA ARG A 57 -5.20 8.97 -6.35
C ARG A 57 -5.02 7.44 -6.54
N ALA A 58 -4.69 6.72 -5.47
CA ALA A 58 -4.79 5.26 -5.43
C ALA A 58 -6.01 4.85 -4.61
N TYR A 59 -6.83 3.96 -5.17
CA TYR A 59 -8.06 3.46 -4.58
C TYR A 59 -7.97 1.95 -4.39
N GLN A 60 -8.65 1.43 -3.38
CA GLN A 60 -8.78 0.00 -3.13
C GLN A 60 -10.23 -0.45 -3.12
N CYS A 61 -10.45 -1.72 -3.48
CA CYS A 61 -11.75 -2.36 -3.45
C CYS A 61 -11.56 -3.88 -3.30
N MET A 62 -12.40 -4.52 -2.48
CA MET A 62 -12.35 -5.98 -2.26
C MET A 62 -13.27 -6.76 -3.23
N THR A 63 -14.29 -6.08 -3.75
CA THR A 63 -15.41 -6.67 -4.50
C THR A 63 -15.34 -6.39 -6.00
N LEU A 64 -14.38 -5.57 -6.45
CA LEU A 64 -14.29 -5.17 -7.85
C LEU A 64 -14.02 -6.34 -8.79
N ILE A 65 -13.19 -7.29 -8.34
CA ILE A 65 -12.81 -8.44 -9.14
C ILE A 65 -13.80 -9.58 -8.86
N PRO A 66 -14.56 -10.03 -9.86
CA PRO A 66 -15.51 -11.13 -9.69
C PRO A 66 -14.81 -12.41 -9.22
N PRO A 67 -15.49 -13.24 -8.40
CA PRO A 67 -14.89 -14.44 -7.83
C PRO A 67 -14.42 -15.46 -8.87
N GLU A 68 -15.12 -15.58 -10.00
CA GLU A 68 -14.76 -16.44 -11.13
C GLU A 68 -13.44 -15.99 -11.77
N PHE A 69 -13.28 -14.69 -12.03
CA PHE A 69 -12.04 -14.16 -12.61
C PHE A 69 -10.86 -14.33 -11.64
N LYS A 70 -11.11 -14.19 -10.33
CA LYS A 70 -10.11 -14.47 -9.30
C LYS A 70 -9.70 -15.95 -9.27
N ALA A 71 -10.64 -16.86 -9.50
CA ALA A 71 -10.37 -18.29 -9.58
C ALA A 71 -9.54 -18.65 -10.82
N ASP A 72 -9.85 -18.02 -11.97
CA ASP A 72 -9.07 -18.17 -13.20
C ASP A 72 -7.64 -17.67 -13.03
N LEU A 73 -7.47 -16.48 -12.44
CA LEU A 73 -6.13 -15.94 -12.15
C LEU A 73 -5.32 -16.86 -11.24
N ARG A 74 -5.93 -17.39 -10.18
CA ARG A 74 -5.28 -18.37 -9.29
C ARG A 74 -4.90 -19.64 -10.03
N THR A 75 -5.77 -20.12 -10.91
CA THR A 75 -5.51 -21.31 -11.73
C THR A 75 -4.35 -21.09 -12.68
N GLY A 76 -4.27 -19.92 -13.32
CA GLY A 76 -3.12 -19.54 -14.14
C GLY A 76 -1.82 -19.39 -13.32
N ALA A 77 -1.90 -18.76 -12.15
CA ALA A 77 -0.75 -18.55 -11.26
C ALA A 77 -0.16 -19.86 -10.72
N LYS A 78 -0.98 -20.90 -10.52
CA LYS A 78 -0.50 -22.23 -10.09
C LYS A 78 0.58 -22.82 -11.00
N ALA A 79 0.55 -22.52 -12.30
CA ALA A 79 1.58 -22.99 -13.23
C ALA A 79 2.96 -22.38 -12.91
N LEU A 80 3.00 -21.17 -12.34
CA LEU A 80 4.21 -20.49 -11.91
C LEU A 80 4.64 -20.92 -10.50
N GLU A 81 3.67 -21.24 -9.62
CA GLU A 81 3.93 -21.73 -8.26
C GLU A 81 4.46 -23.18 -8.24
N SER A 82 3.94 -24.03 -9.14
CA SER A 82 4.18 -25.49 -9.16
C SER A 82 5.45 -25.89 -9.92
N ILE A 83 6.49 -25.05 -9.87
CA ILE A 83 7.81 -25.36 -10.41
C ILE A 83 8.68 -26.07 -9.36
N PRO A 84 9.70 -26.85 -9.77
CA PRO A 84 10.63 -27.48 -8.82
C PRO A 84 11.24 -26.46 -7.85
N SER A 85 11.43 -26.88 -6.59
CA SER A 85 11.90 -25.99 -5.51
C SER A 85 13.22 -25.28 -5.84
N GLU A 86 14.09 -25.94 -6.60
CA GLU A 86 15.39 -25.39 -7.03
C GLU A 86 15.26 -24.25 -8.05
N GLN A 87 14.09 -24.13 -8.69
CA GLN A 87 13.78 -23.10 -9.69
C GLN A 87 12.92 -21.97 -9.12
N GLN A 88 12.45 -22.09 -7.87
CA GLN A 88 11.63 -21.08 -7.22
C GLN A 88 12.47 -19.84 -6.88
N ASP A 89 12.00 -18.68 -7.36
CA ASP A 89 12.64 -17.38 -7.11
C ASP A 89 12.16 -16.81 -5.78
N TRP A 90 12.86 -17.17 -4.70
CA TRP A 90 12.53 -16.71 -3.35
C TRP A 90 13.12 -15.33 -3.06
N HIS A 91 12.29 -14.42 -2.57
CA HIS A 91 12.70 -13.07 -2.26
C HIS A 91 13.77 -13.05 -1.14
N PRO A 92 14.90 -12.35 -1.34
CA PRO A 92 16.01 -12.37 -0.39
C PRO A 92 15.63 -11.73 0.96
N GLY A 93 16.12 -12.33 2.06
CA GLY A 93 15.92 -11.79 3.41
C GLY A 93 14.63 -12.23 4.11
N PHE A 94 13.81 -13.08 3.48
CA PHE A 94 12.53 -13.55 4.03
C PHE A 94 12.46 -15.06 4.28
N ASN A 95 13.60 -15.73 4.50
CA ASN A 95 13.66 -17.17 4.83
C ASN A 95 12.81 -18.07 3.90
N ASN A 96 12.82 -17.80 2.59
CA ASN A 96 12.01 -18.52 1.60
C ASN A 96 10.51 -18.54 1.93
N GLN A 97 9.96 -17.40 2.38
CA GLN A 97 8.52 -17.25 2.66
C GLN A 97 7.78 -16.44 1.59
N VAL A 98 8.52 -15.69 0.77
CA VAL A 98 7.96 -14.82 -0.27
C VAL A 98 8.48 -15.30 -1.61
N LEU A 99 7.60 -15.93 -2.40
CA LEU A 99 7.90 -16.42 -3.75
C LEU A 99 7.58 -15.33 -4.77
N ASP A 100 8.58 -14.90 -5.53
CA ASP A 100 8.41 -13.92 -6.59
C ASP A 100 7.89 -14.59 -7.87
N LEU A 101 6.56 -14.76 -7.97
CA LEU A 101 5.93 -15.28 -9.21
C LEU A 101 6.18 -14.37 -10.41
N VAL A 102 6.22 -13.06 -10.15
CA VAL A 102 6.65 -12.04 -11.10
C VAL A 102 7.45 -11.00 -10.32
N HIS A 103 8.76 -10.96 -10.53
CA HIS A 103 9.62 -10.04 -9.79
C HIS A 103 9.32 -8.57 -10.19
N PRO A 104 9.07 -7.65 -9.23
CA PRO A 104 8.69 -6.26 -9.53
C PRO A 104 9.70 -5.49 -10.41
N SER A 105 10.99 -5.87 -10.38
CA SER A 105 12.00 -5.26 -11.26
C SER A 105 11.83 -5.61 -12.75
N LEU A 106 11.05 -6.64 -13.08
CA LEU A 106 10.74 -7.03 -14.46
C LEU A 106 9.68 -6.12 -15.11
N TYR A 107 8.99 -5.29 -14.32
CA TYR A 107 8.13 -4.23 -14.84
C TYR A 107 8.96 -2.98 -15.13
N CYS A 108 9.60 -2.97 -16.29
CA CYS A 108 10.37 -1.83 -16.76
C CYS A 108 9.50 -0.57 -16.86
N PHE A 109 10.03 0.55 -16.40
CA PHE A 109 9.47 1.87 -16.68
C PHE A 109 9.37 2.08 -18.18
N ARG A 110 8.15 2.34 -18.68
CA ARG A 110 7.89 2.65 -20.08
C ARG A 110 7.55 4.12 -20.24
N ILE A 111 8.41 4.85 -20.96
CA ILE A 111 8.20 6.26 -21.28
C ILE A 111 6.82 6.47 -21.91
N GLY A 112 6.05 7.43 -21.40
CA GLY A 112 4.71 7.77 -21.88
C GLY A 112 3.60 6.78 -21.49
N LYS A 113 3.90 5.76 -20.69
CA LYS A 113 2.91 4.76 -20.20
C LYS A 113 3.00 4.56 -18.70
N SER A 114 4.21 4.36 -18.18
CA SER A 114 4.46 4.28 -16.76
C SER A 114 4.35 5.66 -16.13
N LEU A 115 3.55 5.73 -15.09
CA LEU A 115 3.32 6.93 -14.31
C LEU A 115 4.41 7.02 -13.26
N TRP A 116 4.96 8.21 -13.06
CA TRP A 116 5.95 8.45 -12.02
C TRP A 116 5.53 9.68 -11.24
N TYR A 117 5.79 9.64 -9.94
CA TYR A 117 5.53 10.78 -9.07
C TYR A 117 6.62 11.83 -9.30
N ARG A 118 6.25 12.95 -9.92
CA ARG A 118 7.04 14.18 -9.86
C ARG A 118 6.62 14.90 -8.59
N PRO A 119 7.50 15.06 -7.58
CA PRO A 119 7.23 15.95 -6.47
C PRO A 119 6.91 17.34 -7.04
N PRO A 120 5.82 18.00 -6.62
CA PRO A 120 5.47 19.28 -7.18
C PRO A 120 6.57 20.30 -6.84
N ALA A 121 7.29 20.77 -7.86
CA ALA A 121 7.60 22.20 -7.91
C ALA A 121 6.24 22.90 -8.10
N VAL A 122 6.00 23.95 -7.32
CA VAL A 122 4.76 24.73 -7.25
C VAL A 122 4.03 24.81 -8.61
N GLN A 123 2.87 24.15 -8.70
CA GLN A 123 1.81 24.29 -9.73
C GLN A 123 2.25 23.94 -11.19
N GLU A 124 1.53 23.22 -12.05
CA GLU A 124 0.11 23.18 -12.35
C GLU A 124 -0.22 21.97 -13.27
N SER A 125 -1.49 21.57 -13.29
CA SER A 125 -2.16 20.58 -14.17
C SER A 125 -1.91 19.07 -13.92
N LEU A 126 -2.97 18.38 -13.48
CA LEU A 126 -3.03 16.94 -13.22
C LEU A 126 -3.95 16.25 -14.24
N VAL A 127 -3.39 15.34 -15.05
CA VAL A 127 -4.15 14.41 -15.90
C VAL A 127 -4.69 13.21 -15.09
N PRO A 128 -5.79 12.55 -15.52
CA PRO A 128 -6.57 11.63 -14.67
C PRO A 128 -5.79 10.34 -14.32
N LEU A 129 -5.88 9.90 -13.08
CA LEU A 129 -5.40 8.59 -12.63
C LEU A 129 -6.60 7.73 -12.22
N ARG A 130 -6.67 6.54 -12.81
CA ARG A 130 -7.39 5.37 -12.26
C ARG A 130 -6.33 4.32 -11.93
N ILE A 131 -5.80 4.36 -10.71
CA ILE A 131 -5.01 3.24 -10.16
C ILE A 131 -5.92 2.51 -9.18
N TRP A 132 -6.19 1.25 -9.51
CA TRP A 132 -6.95 0.31 -8.70
C TRP A 132 -5.98 -0.66 -8.05
N ILE A 133 -5.90 -0.63 -6.72
CA ILE A 133 -5.14 -1.59 -5.93
C ILE A 133 -6.16 -2.47 -5.20
N CYS A 134 -6.47 -3.64 -5.75
CA CYS A 134 -7.14 -4.67 -4.97
C CYS A 134 -6.14 -5.22 -3.95
N THR A 135 -6.23 -4.82 -2.69
CA THR A 135 -5.58 -5.56 -1.62
C THR A 135 -6.41 -6.81 -1.33
N ASN A 136 -5.79 -7.91 -0.94
CA ASN A 136 -6.48 -9.03 -0.31
C ASN A 136 -5.54 -9.52 0.79
N THR A 137 -6.03 -9.57 2.02
CA THR A 137 -5.41 -10.35 3.09
C THR A 137 -5.61 -11.82 2.75
N ILE A 138 -4.52 -12.58 2.68
CA ILE A 138 -4.58 -14.05 2.70
C ILE A 138 -4.92 -14.41 4.15
N THR A 139 -6.19 -14.60 4.47
CA THR A 139 -6.57 -15.27 5.72
C THR A 139 -6.34 -16.76 5.53
N GLY A 140 -5.12 -17.21 5.86
CA GLY A 140 -4.86 -18.61 6.15
C GLY A 140 -5.41 -18.94 7.54
N ALA A 141 -6.70 -19.28 7.61
CA ALA A 141 -7.21 -20.10 8.70
C ALA A 141 -7.04 -21.56 8.25
N GLN A 142 -5.93 -22.18 8.64
CA GLN A 142 -5.87 -23.64 8.72
C GLN A 142 -6.18 -24.03 10.16
N THR A 143 -7.06 -25.02 10.26
CA THR A 143 -7.58 -25.70 11.45
C THR A 143 -6.50 -26.29 12.33
#